data_AF-A0A0P9CSA6-F1
#
_entry.id   AF-A0A0P9CSA6-F1
#
_cell.length_a   1.000
_cell.length_b   1.000
_cell.length_c   1.000
_cell.angle_alpha   90.00
_cell.angle_beta   90.00
_cell.angle_gamma   90.00
#
_symmetry.space_group_name_H-M   'P 1'
#
loop_
_entity.id
_entity.type
_entity.pdbx_description
1 polymer ?
#
loop_
_entity_poly.entity_id
_entity_poly.type
_entity_poly.pdbx_seq_one_letter_code
_entity_poly.pdbx_strand_id
1 'polypeptide(L)'
;TRRPDTTAQVVIAAPAALHSRLLRHHDRGWSSFWSRLNAVLLPELQQFNGVAAAQLADLLFRAQRVAAEHSGRHPGILAALQDVSDADTALASLLGQSWRVVPADDGPRAPAALALWRGGNGWRREITELATTFQRQGYQVHIVCRPLDRPLLAPIIGDLPRVTFGPELLPAQVLITAGVPGGYSALRRMLRSGSQAVVAVLGELPHEQALARQPNDAIAAPPTAWVAPPANAYVLARHVLCAASKLPLTEAEAGAWGVLDIVERLVAQEQLVDLPDPEVAWKPTDAAGDPYAEWSVRSSTGGALLARNEQ
;
A
#
# COMPACT_ATOMS: atom_id res chain seq x y z
N THR A 1 16.25 -16.12 11.76
CA THR A 1 14.83 -15.76 11.54
C THR A 1 14.00 -16.26 12.70
N ARG A 2 13.22 -15.39 13.36
CA ARG A 2 12.35 -15.79 14.48
C ARG A 2 11.25 -16.71 13.94
N ARG A 3 11.10 -17.93 14.51
CA ARG A 3 9.99 -18.82 14.13
C ARG A 3 8.66 -18.13 14.46
N PRO A 4 7.63 -18.24 13.60
CA PRO A 4 6.33 -17.67 13.90
C PRO A 4 5.70 -18.37 15.10
N ASP A 5 4.91 -17.61 15.85
CA ASP A 5 4.07 -18.18 16.91
C ASP A 5 2.98 -19.03 16.24
N THR A 6 2.98 -20.33 16.52
CA THR A 6 2.05 -21.30 15.92
C THR A 6 0.62 -21.12 16.44
N THR A 7 0.43 -20.37 17.53
CA THR A 7 -0.88 -20.05 18.11
C THR A 7 -1.52 -18.81 17.50
N ALA A 8 -0.76 -18.02 16.73
CA ALA A 8 -1.27 -16.79 16.12
C ALA A 8 -2.43 -17.07 15.16
N GLN A 9 -3.56 -16.40 15.39
CA GLN A 9 -4.74 -16.46 14.53
C GLN A 9 -4.74 -15.35 13.48
N VAL A 10 -4.02 -14.25 13.74
CA VAL A 10 -3.91 -13.09 12.84
C VAL A 10 -2.44 -12.78 12.65
N VAL A 11 -2.05 -12.62 11.37
CA VAL A 11 -0.68 -12.23 10.98
C VAL A 11 -0.77 -10.93 10.21
N ILE A 12 -0.16 -9.88 10.76
CA ILE A 12 -0.03 -8.58 10.11
C ILE A 12 1.34 -8.54 9.43
N ALA A 13 1.35 -8.41 8.11
CA ALA A 13 2.57 -8.41 7.32
C ALA A 13 2.51 -7.37 6.20
N ALA A 14 3.61 -6.64 6.01
CA ALA A 14 3.80 -5.87 4.79
C ALA A 14 3.99 -6.81 3.58
N PRO A 15 3.71 -6.37 2.34
CA PRO A 15 3.92 -7.17 1.13
C PRO A 15 5.34 -7.74 0.99
N ALA A 16 6.36 -6.98 1.41
CA ALA A 16 7.74 -7.43 1.43
C ALA A 16 7.97 -8.62 2.40
N ALA A 17 7.29 -8.64 3.54
CA ALA A 17 7.35 -9.75 4.49
C ALA A 17 6.55 -10.96 3.99
N LEU A 18 5.40 -10.74 3.34
CA LEU A 18 4.66 -11.80 2.65
C LEU A 18 5.55 -12.50 1.62
N HIS A 19 6.23 -11.72 0.77
CA HIS A 19 7.20 -12.20 -0.21
C HIS A 19 8.37 -12.95 0.46
N SER A 20 9.21 -12.24 1.20
CA SER A 20 10.52 -12.75 1.64
C SER A 20 10.49 -13.76 2.78
N ARG A 21 9.38 -13.84 3.54
CA ARG A 21 9.28 -14.69 4.74
C ARG A 21 8.17 -15.72 4.65
N LEU A 22 6.93 -15.29 4.48
CA LEU A 22 5.77 -16.19 4.57
C LEU A 22 5.73 -17.15 3.37
N LEU A 23 5.89 -16.58 2.17
CA LEU A 23 5.87 -17.33 0.93
C LEU A 23 7.17 -18.11 0.69
N ARG A 24 8.33 -17.53 1.00
CA ARG A 24 9.65 -18.18 0.84
C ARG A 24 9.80 -19.43 1.71
N HIS A 25 9.22 -19.42 2.91
CA HIS A 25 9.36 -20.49 3.90
C HIS A 25 7.99 -21.11 4.25
N HIS A 26 7.12 -21.22 3.24
CA HIS A 26 5.75 -21.69 3.41
C HIS A 26 5.68 -23.13 3.95
N ASP A 27 6.60 -24.00 3.51
CA ASP A 27 6.71 -25.41 3.88
C ASP A 27 7.38 -25.62 5.26
N ARG A 28 8.41 -24.84 5.60
CA ARG A 28 9.22 -25.05 6.82
C ARG A 28 8.72 -24.27 8.02
N GLY A 29 8.51 -22.96 7.82
CA GLY A 29 8.24 -22.02 8.92
C GLY A 29 6.76 -21.76 9.12
N TRP A 30 5.99 -21.80 8.03
CA TRP A 30 4.63 -21.26 7.99
C TRP A 30 3.55 -22.27 7.62
N SER A 31 3.88 -23.57 7.51
CA SER A 31 2.92 -24.58 7.03
C SER A 31 1.66 -24.64 7.89
N SER A 32 1.80 -24.57 9.22
CA SER A 32 0.65 -24.53 10.14
C SER A 32 -0.24 -23.28 10.00
N PHE A 33 0.30 -22.17 9.49
CA PHE A 33 -0.49 -20.97 9.21
C PHE A 33 -1.20 -21.09 7.87
N TRP A 34 -0.47 -21.51 6.83
CA TRP A 34 -1.03 -21.69 5.48
C TRP A 34 -2.16 -22.72 5.44
N SER A 35 -2.08 -23.81 6.21
CA SER A 35 -3.14 -24.81 6.30
C SER A 35 -4.43 -24.31 6.96
N ARG A 36 -4.38 -23.18 7.67
CA ARG A 36 -5.51 -22.55 8.38
C ARG A 36 -5.90 -21.18 7.81
N LEU A 37 -5.27 -20.74 6.73
CA LEU A 37 -5.51 -19.41 6.17
C LEU A 37 -6.86 -19.38 5.45
N ASN A 38 -7.83 -18.70 6.04
CA ASN A 38 -9.18 -18.59 5.47
C ASN A 38 -9.41 -17.27 4.73
N ALA A 39 -8.69 -16.20 5.10
CA ALA A 39 -8.89 -14.88 4.53
C ALA A 39 -7.62 -14.03 4.51
N VAL A 40 -7.52 -13.15 3.50
CA VAL A 40 -6.51 -12.11 3.37
C VAL A 40 -7.20 -10.75 3.38
N LEU A 41 -6.80 -9.87 4.29
CA LEU A 41 -7.33 -8.52 4.42
C LEU A 41 -6.33 -7.48 3.89
N LEU A 42 -6.78 -6.62 2.99
CA LEU A 42 -6.01 -5.53 2.39
C LEU A 42 -6.58 -4.17 2.86
N PRO A 43 -6.13 -3.63 4.00
CA PRO A 43 -6.53 -2.31 4.43
C PRO A 43 -5.87 -1.27 3.51
N GLU A 44 -6.66 -0.42 2.87
CA GLU A 44 -6.21 0.65 1.97
C GLU A 44 -5.61 0.18 0.63
N LEU A 45 -6.39 -0.59 -0.13
CA LEU A 45 -5.97 -1.15 -1.41
C LEU A 45 -5.54 -0.08 -2.44
N GLN A 46 -6.14 1.10 -2.41
CA GLN A 46 -5.82 2.21 -3.33
C GLN A 46 -4.37 2.73 -3.20
N GLN A 47 -3.66 2.38 -2.11
CA GLN A 47 -2.24 2.72 -1.97
C GLN A 47 -1.34 1.98 -2.99
N PHE A 48 -1.82 0.88 -3.54
CA PHE A 48 -1.11 0.11 -4.56
C PHE A 48 -1.54 0.61 -5.93
N ASN A 49 -0.69 1.38 -6.60
CA ASN A 49 -0.93 1.90 -7.94
C ASN A 49 0.26 1.62 -8.87
N GLY A 50 0.01 1.64 -10.18
CA GLY A 50 1.03 1.37 -11.19
C GLY A 50 1.73 0.03 -10.94
N VAL A 51 3.05 0.01 -11.01
CA VAL A 51 3.87 -1.20 -10.82
C VAL A 51 3.64 -1.85 -9.44
N ALA A 52 3.38 -1.07 -8.39
CA ALA A 52 3.11 -1.62 -7.06
C ALA A 52 1.79 -2.41 -6.99
N ALA A 53 0.82 -2.07 -7.85
CA ALA A 53 -0.43 -2.83 -7.97
C ALA A 53 -0.20 -4.17 -8.70
N ALA A 54 0.61 -4.19 -9.76
CA ALA A 54 0.97 -5.41 -10.49
C ALA A 54 1.74 -6.39 -9.59
N GLN A 55 2.71 -5.86 -8.86
CA GLN A 55 3.43 -6.53 -7.79
C GLN A 55 2.50 -7.19 -6.75
N LEU A 56 1.48 -6.45 -6.29
CA LEU A 56 0.51 -6.97 -5.33
C LEU A 56 -0.34 -8.09 -5.94
N ALA A 57 -0.84 -7.91 -7.17
CA ALA A 57 -1.59 -8.93 -7.90
C ALA A 57 -0.84 -10.27 -7.94
N ASP A 58 0.42 -10.22 -8.40
CA ASP A 58 1.26 -11.41 -8.53
C ASP A 58 1.66 -12.01 -7.16
N LEU A 59 1.74 -11.20 -6.10
CA LEU A 59 1.91 -11.72 -4.73
C LEU A 59 0.67 -12.45 -4.23
N LEU A 60 -0.52 -11.89 -4.48
CA LEU A 60 -1.79 -12.49 -4.06
C LEU A 60 -2.05 -13.79 -4.80
N PHE A 61 -1.81 -13.84 -6.11
CA PHE A 61 -1.89 -15.08 -6.89
C PHE A 61 -0.98 -16.17 -6.31
N ARG A 62 0.29 -15.82 -6.06
CA ARG A 62 1.25 -16.73 -5.41
C ARG A 62 0.82 -17.17 -4.01
N ALA A 63 0.15 -16.31 -3.24
CA ALA A 63 -0.36 -16.65 -1.92
C ALA A 63 -1.57 -17.59 -1.98
N GLN A 64 -2.48 -17.38 -2.95
CA GLN A 64 -3.60 -18.29 -3.19
C GLN A 64 -3.12 -19.68 -3.60
N ARG A 65 -2.07 -19.79 -4.44
CA ARG A 65 -1.45 -21.08 -4.80
C ARG A 65 -0.92 -21.82 -3.58
N VAL A 66 -0.11 -21.15 -2.76
CA VAL A 66 0.46 -21.75 -1.55
C VAL A 66 -0.61 -22.14 -0.53
N ALA A 67 -1.64 -21.30 -0.35
CA ALA A 67 -2.75 -21.63 0.54
C ALA A 67 -3.56 -22.83 0.05
N ALA A 68 -3.81 -22.92 -1.26
CA ALA A 68 -4.51 -24.04 -1.87
C ALA A 68 -3.75 -25.36 -1.68
N GLU A 69 -2.43 -25.35 -1.84
CA GLU A 69 -1.58 -26.52 -1.57
C GLU A 69 -1.67 -26.99 -0.11
N HIS A 70 -1.61 -26.07 0.85
CA HIS A 70 -1.57 -26.43 2.28
C HIS A 70 -2.93 -26.79 2.87
N SER A 71 -4.03 -26.25 2.31
CA SER A 71 -5.37 -26.34 2.90
C SER A 71 -6.44 -26.96 1.98
N GLY A 72 -6.12 -27.16 0.70
CA GLY A 72 -7.09 -27.53 -0.33
C GLY A 72 -8.09 -26.43 -0.68
N ARG A 73 -7.85 -25.18 -0.25
CA ARG A 73 -8.80 -24.05 -0.40
C ARG A 73 -8.09 -22.76 -0.79
N HIS A 74 -8.80 -21.94 -1.56
CA HIS A 74 -8.38 -20.56 -1.80
C HIS A 74 -8.90 -19.64 -0.69
N PRO A 75 -8.04 -18.82 -0.06
CA PRO A 75 -8.48 -17.88 0.96
C PRO A 75 -9.33 -16.77 0.33
N GLY A 76 -10.38 -16.35 1.06
CA GLY A 76 -11.17 -15.19 0.65
C GLY A 76 -10.33 -13.91 0.70
N ILE A 77 -10.49 -13.04 -0.28
CA ILE A 77 -9.80 -11.74 -0.31
C ILE A 77 -10.79 -10.65 0.04
N LEU A 78 -10.48 -9.90 1.09
CA LEU A 78 -11.24 -8.74 1.52
C LEU A 78 -10.35 -7.51 1.41
N ALA A 79 -10.89 -6.42 0.91
CA ALA A 79 -10.17 -5.16 0.78
C ALA A 79 -11.03 -4.00 1.26
N ALA A 80 -10.37 -3.00 1.83
CA ALA A 80 -10.97 -1.69 2.05
C ALA A 80 -10.42 -0.73 1.00
N LEU A 81 -11.32 -0.06 0.28
CA LEU A 81 -10.99 0.91 -0.75
C LEU A 81 -11.58 2.27 -0.35
N GLN A 82 -10.80 3.33 -0.52
CA GLN A 82 -11.33 4.69 -0.40
C GLN A 82 -12.14 5.06 -1.65
N ASP A 83 -12.89 6.14 -1.53
CA ASP A 83 -13.58 6.79 -2.64
C ASP A 83 -12.57 7.19 -3.73
N VAL A 84 -12.56 6.44 -4.83
CA VAL A 84 -11.68 6.59 -6.00
C VAL A 84 -12.52 6.38 -7.27
N SER A 85 -12.15 7.03 -8.37
CA SER A 85 -12.80 6.76 -9.66
C SER A 85 -12.20 5.51 -10.31
N ASP A 86 -12.96 4.88 -11.21
CA ASP A 86 -12.56 3.68 -11.97
C ASP A 86 -12.20 2.45 -11.12
N ALA A 87 -12.73 2.39 -9.89
CA ALA A 87 -12.48 1.33 -8.94
C ALA A 87 -12.79 -0.06 -9.51
N ASP A 88 -13.95 -0.23 -10.16
CA ASP A 88 -14.38 -1.53 -10.68
C ASP A 88 -13.40 -2.09 -11.73
N THR A 89 -12.94 -1.24 -12.65
CA THR A 89 -11.96 -1.60 -13.66
C THR A 89 -10.64 -2.04 -13.02
N ALA A 90 -10.12 -1.25 -12.07
CA ALA A 90 -8.87 -1.57 -11.39
C ALA A 90 -8.95 -2.84 -10.52
N LEU A 91 -10.07 -3.03 -9.81
CA LEU A 91 -10.34 -4.24 -9.03
C LEU A 91 -10.40 -5.48 -9.92
N ALA A 92 -11.14 -5.42 -11.03
CA ALA A 92 -11.26 -6.53 -11.98
C ALA A 92 -9.89 -6.93 -12.55
N SER A 93 -9.05 -5.94 -12.90
CA SER A 93 -7.70 -6.18 -13.41
C SER A 93 -6.71 -6.70 -12.34
N LEU A 94 -6.96 -6.48 -11.04
CA LEU A 94 -6.00 -6.86 -9.99
C LEU A 94 -5.89 -8.39 -9.81
N LEU A 95 -6.98 -9.13 -9.94
CA LEU A 95 -6.98 -10.59 -9.75
C LEU A 95 -7.63 -11.36 -10.91
N GLY A 96 -8.09 -10.66 -11.95
CA GLY A 96 -8.86 -11.27 -13.03
C GLY A 96 -10.20 -11.85 -12.57
N GLN A 97 -10.74 -11.37 -11.43
CA GLN A 97 -11.96 -11.87 -10.80
C GLN A 97 -12.93 -10.73 -10.52
N SER A 98 -14.22 -11.04 -10.51
CA SER A 98 -15.25 -10.07 -10.11
C SER A 98 -15.20 -9.80 -8.62
N TRP A 99 -15.24 -8.53 -8.23
CA TRP A 99 -15.35 -8.12 -6.83
C TRP A 99 -16.78 -7.80 -6.47
N ARG A 100 -17.21 -8.24 -5.28
CA ARG A 100 -18.45 -7.76 -4.68
C ARG A 100 -18.15 -6.48 -3.90
N VAL A 101 -18.47 -5.34 -4.49
CA VAL A 101 -18.32 -4.03 -3.83
C VAL A 101 -19.53 -3.80 -2.92
N VAL A 102 -19.26 -3.54 -1.65
CA VAL A 102 -20.28 -3.15 -0.66
C VAL A 102 -19.99 -1.71 -0.28
N PRO A 103 -20.85 -0.74 -0.67
CA PRO A 103 -20.73 0.63 -0.20
C PRO A 103 -20.81 0.64 1.32
N ALA A 104 -19.74 1.11 1.97
CA ALA A 104 -19.77 1.34 3.40
C ALA A 104 -20.36 2.74 3.64
N ASP A 105 -21.54 2.79 4.25
CA ASP A 105 -22.04 4.03 4.83
C ASP A 105 -21.47 4.17 6.24
N ASP A 106 -20.59 5.15 6.39
CA ASP A 106 -19.97 5.51 7.66
C ASP A 106 -20.93 6.22 8.62
N GLY A 107 -22.20 6.40 8.21
CA GLY A 107 -23.24 7.11 8.95
C GLY A 107 -23.07 8.63 8.90
N PRO A 108 -24.05 9.38 9.41
CA PRO A 108 -23.98 10.83 9.47
C PRO A 108 -22.80 11.26 10.35
N ARG A 109 -21.86 12.00 9.76
CA ARG A 109 -20.75 12.64 10.47
C ARG A 109 -21.03 14.11 10.64
N ALA A 110 -20.67 14.68 11.79
CA ALA A 110 -20.67 16.12 11.96
C ALA A 110 -19.71 16.73 10.91
N PRO A 111 -20.13 17.76 10.16
CA PRO A 111 -19.28 18.36 9.14
C PRO A 111 -18.05 18.97 9.82
N ALA A 112 -16.86 18.59 9.34
CA ALA A 112 -15.62 19.24 9.74
C ALA A 112 -15.55 20.64 9.12
N ALA A 113 -15.21 21.65 9.91
CA ALA A 113 -14.95 22.99 9.38
C ALA A 113 -13.62 22.98 8.61
N LEU A 114 -13.63 23.36 7.34
CA LEU A 114 -12.42 23.56 6.55
C LEU A 114 -11.97 25.02 6.63
N ALA A 115 -10.74 25.25 7.10
CA ALA A 115 -10.08 26.54 7.00
C ALA A 115 -8.90 26.45 6.01
N LEU A 116 -8.90 27.32 5.00
CA LEU A 116 -7.74 27.50 4.11
C LEU A 116 -6.92 28.68 4.62
N TRP A 117 -5.71 28.40 5.09
CA TRP A 117 -4.80 29.40 5.65
C TRP A 117 -3.66 29.68 4.68
N ARG A 118 -3.54 30.91 4.19
CA ARG A 118 -2.46 31.28 3.25
C ARG A 118 -1.19 31.59 4.02
N GLY A 119 -0.34 30.59 4.21
CA GLY A 119 0.93 30.73 4.91
C GLY A 119 2.12 31.15 4.03
N GLY A 120 1.98 31.04 2.71
CA GLY A 120 3.03 31.39 1.75
C GLY A 120 4.36 30.68 2.08
N ASN A 121 5.47 31.42 2.03
CA ASN A 121 6.79 30.89 2.38
C ASN A 121 6.98 30.64 3.89
N GLY A 122 6.09 31.15 4.74
CA GLY A 122 6.13 31.07 6.20
C GLY A 122 5.42 29.85 6.79
N TRP A 123 4.93 28.91 5.98
CA TRP A 123 4.02 27.84 6.40
C TRP A 123 4.43 27.09 7.69
N ARG A 124 5.74 26.87 7.94
CA ARG A 124 6.23 26.20 9.17
C ARG A 124 5.91 26.99 10.44
N ARG A 125 6.11 28.30 10.37
CA ARG A 125 5.80 29.22 11.47
C ARG A 125 4.30 29.22 11.72
N GLU A 126 3.50 29.35 10.66
CA GLU A 126 2.05 29.34 10.73
C GLU A 126 1.50 28.05 11.36
N ILE A 127 1.97 26.87 10.92
CA ILE A 127 1.57 25.58 11.50
C ILE A 127 1.92 25.52 12.97
N THR A 128 3.11 25.97 13.36
CA THR A 128 3.54 25.99 14.76
C THR A 128 2.65 26.88 15.61
N GLU A 129 2.38 28.10 15.15
CA GLU A 129 1.55 29.07 15.85
C GLU A 129 0.12 28.55 16.01
N LEU A 130 -0.46 27.99 14.95
CA LEU A 130 -1.79 27.38 14.97
C LEU A 130 -1.85 26.18 15.92
N ALA A 131 -0.90 25.23 15.79
CA ALA A 131 -0.87 24.04 16.62
C ALA A 131 -0.73 24.39 18.11
N THR A 132 0.16 25.31 18.44
CA THR A 132 0.35 25.79 19.81
C THR A 132 -0.90 26.49 20.33
N THR A 133 -1.57 27.28 19.50
CA THR A 133 -2.79 28.00 19.88
C THR A 133 -3.94 27.04 20.19
N PHE A 134 -4.22 26.08 19.31
CA PHE A 134 -5.25 25.06 19.55
C PHE A 134 -4.90 24.18 20.74
N GLN A 135 -3.63 23.78 20.87
CA GLN A 135 -3.16 23.00 22.01
C GLN A 135 -3.39 23.73 23.35
N ARG A 136 -3.07 25.03 23.43
CA ARG A 136 -3.30 25.84 24.64
C ARG A 136 -4.78 25.97 25.01
N GLN A 137 -5.66 25.92 24.02
CA GLN A 137 -7.11 25.88 24.23
C GLN A 137 -7.62 24.48 24.63
N GLY A 138 -6.74 23.48 24.74
CA GLY A 138 -7.05 22.14 25.22
C GLY A 138 -7.38 21.13 24.11
N TYR A 139 -7.32 21.52 22.84
CA TYR A 139 -7.63 20.63 21.73
C TYR A 139 -6.52 19.58 21.51
N GLN A 140 -6.92 18.38 21.09
CA GLN A 140 -6.02 17.39 20.51
C GLN A 140 -5.76 17.74 19.04
N VAL A 141 -4.49 17.98 18.73
CA VAL A 141 -4.06 18.43 17.40
C VAL A 141 -3.22 17.35 16.74
N HIS A 142 -3.48 17.09 15.46
CA HIS A 142 -2.61 16.27 14.64
C HIS A 142 -2.21 17.01 13.37
N ILE A 143 -0.91 17.02 13.08
CA ILE A 143 -0.33 17.71 11.92
C ILE A 143 0.06 16.68 10.86
N VAL A 144 -0.65 16.68 9.74
CA VAL A 144 -0.37 15.82 8.59
C VAL A 144 0.68 16.52 7.71
N CYS A 145 1.89 15.96 7.66
CA CYS A 145 3.03 16.51 6.92
C CYS A 145 3.78 15.44 6.12
N ARG A 146 4.57 15.84 5.12
CA ARG A 146 5.36 14.85 4.35
C ARG A 146 6.47 14.27 5.23
N PRO A 147 6.99 13.06 4.94
CA PRO A 147 8.10 12.48 5.70
C PRO A 147 9.33 13.40 5.79
N LEU A 148 9.59 14.16 4.73
CA LEU A 148 10.69 15.14 4.66
C LEU A 148 10.48 16.38 5.55
N ASP A 149 9.23 16.69 5.90
CA ASP A 149 8.90 17.84 6.75
C ASP A 149 9.04 17.51 8.24
N ARG A 150 8.99 16.23 8.60
CA ARG A 150 9.03 15.77 10.00
C ARG A 150 10.26 16.25 10.77
N PRO A 151 11.50 16.17 10.24
CA PRO A 151 12.68 16.69 10.93
C PRO A 151 12.67 18.21 11.11
N LEU A 152 11.93 18.94 10.27
CA LEU A 152 11.81 20.39 10.36
C LEU A 152 10.83 20.81 11.46
N LEU A 153 9.79 20.01 11.70
CA LEU A 153 8.77 20.27 12.71
C LEU A 153 9.16 19.73 14.09
N ALA A 154 9.84 18.59 14.15
CA ALA A 154 10.16 17.90 15.40
C ALA A 154 10.81 18.80 16.48
N PRO A 155 11.81 19.66 16.17
CA PRO A 155 12.43 20.53 17.18
C PRO A 155 11.49 21.59 17.78
N ILE A 156 10.39 21.89 17.10
CA ILE A 156 9.50 23.00 17.44
C ILE A 156 8.24 22.51 18.17
N ILE A 157 7.66 21.40 17.70
CA ILE A 157 6.38 20.87 18.19
C ILE A 157 6.49 19.47 18.80
N GLY A 158 7.68 18.86 18.80
CA GLY A 158 7.89 17.47 19.21
C GLY A 158 7.47 17.15 20.63
N ASP A 159 7.69 18.11 21.54
CA ASP A 159 7.42 17.94 22.98
C ASP A 159 6.09 18.55 23.41
N LEU A 160 5.28 19.08 22.47
CA LEU A 160 4.01 19.69 22.80
C LEU A 160 2.98 18.60 23.19
N PRO A 161 2.41 18.66 24.41
CA PRO A 161 1.42 17.68 24.83
C PRO A 161 0.15 17.83 23.99
N ARG A 162 -0.50 16.71 23.67
CA ARG A 162 -1.71 16.66 22.82
C ARG A 162 -1.49 17.08 21.36
N VAL A 163 -0.24 17.25 20.93
CA VAL A 163 0.13 17.46 19.53
C VAL A 163 0.83 16.22 19.01
N THR A 164 0.40 15.73 17.86
CA THR A 164 1.08 14.67 17.12
C THR A 164 1.33 15.13 15.70
N PHE A 165 2.33 14.56 15.01
CA PHE A 165 2.67 14.96 13.65
C PHE A 165 3.32 13.81 12.88
N GLY A 166 3.02 13.72 11.59
CA GLY A 166 3.53 12.67 10.71
C GLY A 166 2.78 12.58 9.38
N PRO A 167 3.19 11.66 8.50
CA PRO A 167 2.49 11.41 7.24
C PRO A 167 1.20 10.62 7.41
N GLU A 168 1.07 9.84 8.49
CA GLU A 168 -0.13 9.06 8.77
C GLU A 168 -1.23 9.93 9.39
N LEU A 169 -2.45 9.84 8.85
CA LEU A 169 -3.61 10.51 9.43
C LEU A 169 -4.03 9.80 10.74
N LEU A 170 -3.89 10.49 11.87
CA LEU A 170 -4.33 10.01 13.18
C LEU A 170 -5.61 10.71 13.66
N PRO A 171 -6.43 10.05 14.51
CA PRO A 171 -7.58 10.70 15.14
C PRO A 171 -7.17 11.93 15.97
N ALA A 172 -7.84 13.06 15.72
CA ALA A 172 -7.63 14.31 16.45
C ALA A 172 -8.90 15.19 16.38
N GLN A 173 -9.00 16.15 17.29
CA GLN A 173 -10.09 17.14 17.26
C GLN A 173 -9.83 18.21 16.20
N VAL A 174 -8.57 18.62 16.04
CA VAL A 174 -8.13 19.58 15.01
C VAL A 174 -7.02 18.94 14.18
N LEU A 175 -7.21 18.95 12.87
CA LEU A 175 -6.18 18.56 11.91
C LEU A 175 -5.55 19.80 11.30
N ILE A 176 -4.22 19.82 11.19
CA ILE A 176 -3.48 20.84 10.46
C ILE A 176 -2.67 20.13 9.38
N THR A 177 -2.61 20.68 8.16
CA THR A 177 -1.78 20.09 7.10
C THR A 177 -0.96 21.15 6.37
N ALA A 178 0.28 20.78 6.04
CA ALA A 178 1.20 21.59 5.23
C ALA A 178 0.90 21.37 3.75
N GLY A 179 0.24 22.34 3.12
CA GLY A 179 -0.32 22.18 1.78
C GLY A 179 -1.45 21.14 1.78
N VAL A 180 -1.54 20.36 0.70
CA VAL A 180 -2.45 19.20 0.63
C VAL A 180 -1.68 17.97 0.14
N PRO A 181 -0.88 17.32 1.02
CA PRO A 181 -0.10 16.16 0.63
C PRO A 181 -1.04 15.02 0.23
N GLY A 182 -0.80 14.41 -0.94
CA GLY A 182 -1.71 13.40 -1.50
C GLY A 182 -2.93 13.97 -2.24
N GLY A 183 -3.00 15.28 -2.44
CA GLY A 183 -4.02 15.94 -3.26
C GLY A 183 -5.42 15.96 -2.63
N TYR A 184 -6.43 16.27 -3.43
CA TYR A 184 -7.80 16.50 -2.94
C TYR A 184 -8.44 15.28 -2.26
N SER A 185 -8.08 14.07 -2.67
CA SER A 185 -8.53 12.83 -2.04
C SER A 185 -8.08 12.74 -0.57
N ALA A 186 -6.85 13.16 -0.28
CA ALA A 186 -6.35 13.22 1.09
C ALA A 186 -7.07 14.29 1.92
N LEU A 187 -7.34 15.48 1.35
CA LEU A 187 -8.12 16.52 2.01
C LEU A 187 -9.52 16.03 2.38
N ARG A 188 -10.21 15.33 1.47
CA ARG A 188 -11.53 14.74 1.75
C ARG A 188 -11.47 13.67 2.82
N ARG A 189 -10.41 12.86 2.84
CA ARG A 189 -10.19 11.87 3.91
C ARG A 189 -10.06 12.56 5.26
N MET A 190 -9.32 13.68 5.35
CA MET A 190 -9.23 14.48 6.56
C MET A 190 -10.58 15.07 6.97
N LEU A 191 -11.34 15.65 6.03
CA LEU A 191 -12.68 16.19 6.33
C LEU A 191 -13.67 15.11 6.79
N ARG A 192 -13.47 13.87 6.37
CA ARG A 192 -14.27 12.71 6.75
C ARG A 192 -13.71 11.97 7.98
N SER A 193 -12.60 12.40 8.59
CA SER A 193 -11.94 11.65 9.67
C SER A 193 -12.63 11.77 11.04
N GLY A 194 -13.69 12.58 11.15
CA GLY A 194 -14.37 12.90 12.41
C GLY A 194 -13.72 14.04 13.21
N SER A 195 -12.74 14.74 12.64
CA SER A 195 -12.20 15.97 13.24
C SER A 195 -13.24 17.09 13.22
N GLN A 196 -13.20 17.98 14.21
CA GLN A 196 -14.07 19.16 14.25
C GLN A 196 -13.63 20.22 13.25
N ALA A 197 -12.32 20.34 13.03
CA ALA A 197 -11.75 21.29 12.08
C ALA A 197 -10.54 20.71 11.35
N VAL A 198 -10.39 21.10 10.08
CA VAL A 198 -9.23 20.85 9.23
C VAL A 198 -8.68 22.20 8.77
N VAL A 199 -7.42 22.48 9.09
CA VAL A 199 -6.71 23.69 8.68
C VAL A 199 -5.65 23.33 7.65
N ALA A 200 -5.87 23.70 6.39
CA ALA A 200 -4.88 23.52 5.34
C ALA A 200 -4.04 24.80 5.21
N VAL A 201 -2.77 24.72 5.61
CA VAL A 201 -1.81 25.82 5.50
C VAL A 201 -1.18 25.77 4.12
N LEU A 202 -1.70 26.58 3.21
CA LEU A 202 -1.33 26.65 1.80
C LEU A 202 -0.08 27.50 1.61
N GLY A 203 0.88 27.00 0.84
CA GLY A 203 2.05 27.73 0.37
C GLY A 203 1.82 28.35 -1.01
N GLU A 204 2.90 28.43 -1.79
CA GLU A 204 2.94 29.11 -3.10
C GLU A 204 2.89 28.15 -4.29
N LEU A 205 2.63 26.86 -4.07
CA LEU A 205 2.57 25.90 -5.18
C LEU A 205 1.32 26.17 -6.04
N PRO A 206 1.40 26.04 -7.39
CA PRO A 206 0.28 26.38 -8.27
C PRO A 206 -1.05 25.67 -7.93
N HIS A 207 -0.99 24.40 -7.50
CA HIS A 207 -2.18 23.64 -7.10
C HIS A 207 -2.77 24.11 -5.76
N GLU A 208 -1.94 24.62 -4.85
CA GLU A 208 -2.39 25.20 -3.58
C GLU A 208 -3.04 26.57 -3.83
N GLN A 209 -2.48 27.38 -4.72
CA GLN A 209 -3.09 28.65 -5.14
C GLN A 209 -4.41 28.44 -5.91
N ALA A 210 -4.54 27.35 -6.67
CA ALA A 210 -5.80 26.98 -7.31
C ALA A 210 -6.87 26.61 -6.26
N LEU A 211 -6.50 25.76 -5.28
CA LEU A 211 -7.37 25.41 -4.15
C LEU A 211 -7.82 26.65 -3.35
N ALA A 212 -6.90 27.58 -3.08
CA ALA A 212 -7.21 28.82 -2.37
C ALA A 212 -8.23 29.70 -3.11
N ARG A 213 -8.24 29.66 -4.45
CA ARG A 213 -9.16 30.45 -5.29
C ARG A 213 -10.54 29.80 -5.40
N GLN A 214 -10.59 28.47 -5.49
CA GLN A 214 -11.83 27.70 -5.74
C GLN A 214 -11.92 26.49 -4.80
N PRO A 215 -12.16 26.71 -3.49
CA PRO A 215 -12.22 25.63 -2.50
C PRO A 215 -13.34 24.63 -2.77
N ASN A 216 -14.54 25.12 -3.13
CA ASN A 216 -15.71 24.27 -3.32
C ASN A 216 -15.53 23.33 -4.52
N ASP A 217 -14.95 23.82 -5.62
CA ASP A 217 -14.72 23.01 -6.81
C ASP A 217 -13.71 21.89 -6.54
N ALA A 218 -12.65 22.17 -5.76
CA ALA A 218 -11.68 21.16 -5.37
C ALA A 218 -12.27 20.06 -4.46
N ILE A 219 -13.17 20.45 -3.54
CA ILE A 219 -13.87 19.50 -2.67
C ILE A 219 -14.94 18.72 -3.45
N ALA A 220 -15.55 19.32 -4.49
CA ALA A 220 -16.57 18.70 -5.32
C ALA A 220 -16.03 17.91 -6.52
N ALA A 221 -14.76 18.07 -6.87
CA ALA A 221 -14.12 17.37 -7.99
C ALA A 221 -14.34 15.84 -7.95
N PRO A 222 -14.22 15.11 -9.06
CA PRO A 222 -14.22 13.66 -8.97
C PRO A 222 -13.04 13.16 -8.11
N PRO A 223 -13.19 12.02 -7.41
CA PRO A 223 -12.07 11.36 -6.76
C PRO A 223 -10.96 11.03 -7.76
N THR A 224 -9.74 10.87 -7.27
CA THR A 224 -8.62 10.46 -8.12
C THR A 224 -8.86 9.07 -8.70
N ALA A 225 -8.56 8.89 -9.98
CA ALA A 225 -8.62 7.59 -10.63
C ALA A 225 -7.61 6.62 -10.02
N TRP A 226 -8.11 5.44 -9.64
CA TRP A 226 -7.24 4.33 -9.28
C TRP A 226 -7.00 3.51 -10.55
N VAL A 227 -5.80 3.67 -11.12
CA VAL A 227 -5.46 3.10 -12.43
C VAL A 227 -5.20 1.60 -12.30
N ALA A 228 -5.70 0.83 -13.27
CA ALA A 228 -5.47 -0.61 -13.37
C ALA A 228 -3.96 -0.95 -13.37
N PRO A 229 -3.56 -2.10 -12.78
CA PRO A 229 -2.18 -2.54 -12.80
C PRO A 229 -1.64 -2.65 -14.24
N PRO A 230 -0.48 -2.04 -14.56
CA PRO A 230 0.13 -2.18 -15.86
C PRO A 230 0.78 -3.57 -15.99
N ALA A 231 0.73 -4.14 -17.21
CA ALA A 231 1.52 -5.32 -17.51
C ALA A 231 3.03 -4.97 -17.50
N ASN A 232 3.82 -5.72 -16.73
CA ASN A 232 5.27 -5.55 -16.68
C ASN A 232 5.96 -6.91 -16.72
N ALA A 233 6.48 -7.27 -17.89
CA ALA A 233 7.10 -8.57 -18.14
C ALA A 233 8.33 -8.86 -17.26
N TYR A 234 9.05 -7.82 -16.78
CA TYR A 234 10.20 -7.99 -15.90
C TYR A 234 9.77 -8.31 -14.46
N VAL A 235 8.74 -7.64 -13.97
CA VAL A 235 8.15 -7.94 -12.66
C VAL A 235 7.54 -9.34 -12.69
N LEU A 236 6.72 -9.59 -13.69
CA LEU A 236 6.00 -10.86 -13.86
C LEU A 236 6.97 -12.05 -13.92
N ALA A 237 8.03 -11.97 -14.73
CA ALA A 237 9.05 -13.03 -14.82
C ALA A 237 9.67 -13.40 -13.46
N ARG A 238 9.95 -12.39 -12.61
CA ARG A 238 10.46 -12.64 -11.24
C ARG A 238 9.44 -13.33 -10.36
N HIS A 239 8.17 -12.95 -10.47
CA HIS A 239 7.09 -13.60 -9.74
C HIS A 239 6.87 -15.05 -10.19
N VAL A 240 7.00 -15.34 -11.49
CA VAL A 240 6.93 -16.70 -12.04
C VAL A 240 8.06 -17.57 -11.50
N LEU A 241 9.32 -17.12 -11.55
CA LEU A 241 10.45 -17.85 -10.96
C LEU A 241 10.24 -18.12 -9.47
N CYS A 242 9.83 -17.09 -8.73
CA CYS A 242 9.45 -17.21 -7.33
C CYS A 242 8.25 -18.13 -7.08
N ALA A 243 7.34 -18.28 -8.04
CA ALA A 243 6.16 -19.12 -7.91
C ALA A 243 6.57 -20.58 -8.07
N ALA A 244 7.29 -20.88 -9.16
CA ALA A 244 7.86 -22.19 -9.46
C ALA A 244 8.83 -22.69 -8.36
N SER A 245 9.55 -21.78 -7.70
CA SER A 245 10.46 -22.14 -6.60
C SER A 245 9.75 -22.55 -5.31
N LYS A 246 8.49 -22.13 -5.11
CA LYS A 246 7.69 -22.52 -3.94
C LYS A 246 7.03 -23.86 -4.19
N LEU A 247 6.35 -23.91 -5.32
CA LEU A 247 5.56 -25.02 -5.79
C LEU A 247 5.73 -25.04 -7.31
N PRO A 248 6.02 -26.21 -7.90
CA PRO A 248 6.12 -26.33 -9.35
C PRO A 248 4.89 -25.73 -10.02
N LEU A 249 5.10 -25.03 -11.13
CA LEU A 249 4.00 -24.39 -11.85
C LEU A 249 3.41 -25.40 -12.84
N THR A 250 2.10 -25.55 -12.84
CA THR A 250 1.39 -26.37 -13.83
C THR A 250 0.95 -25.54 -15.04
N GLU A 251 0.70 -26.18 -16.17
CA GLU A 251 0.19 -25.51 -17.38
C GLU A 251 -1.15 -24.82 -17.13
N ALA A 252 -2.06 -25.48 -16.42
CA ALA A 252 -3.35 -24.92 -16.05
C ALA A 252 -3.21 -23.63 -15.20
N GLU A 253 -2.29 -23.63 -14.23
CA GLU A 253 -2.02 -22.44 -13.41
C GLU A 253 -1.37 -21.32 -14.22
N ALA A 254 -0.42 -21.65 -15.09
CA ALA A 254 0.25 -20.67 -15.94
C ALA A 254 -0.72 -20.03 -16.96
N GLY A 255 -1.64 -20.83 -17.52
CA GLY A 255 -2.73 -20.36 -18.38
C GLY A 255 -3.72 -19.46 -17.65
N ALA A 256 -4.18 -19.87 -16.46
CA ALA A 256 -5.09 -19.06 -15.63
C ALA A 256 -4.46 -17.74 -15.16
N TRP A 257 -3.15 -17.71 -14.92
CA TRP A 257 -2.40 -16.50 -14.60
C TRP A 257 -2.08 -15.65 -15.84
N GLY A 258 -2.19 -16.20 -17.05
CA GLY A 258 -1.83 -15.51 -18.29
C GLY A 258 -0.33 -15.30 -18.45
N VAL A 259 0.50 -16.25 -18.01
CA VAL A 259 1.97 -16.13 -17.98
C VAL A 259 2.69 -17.13 -18.87
N LEU A 260 1.99 -17.84 -19.76
CA LEU A 260 2.58 -18.87 -20.63
C LEU A 260 3.76 -18.32 -21.47
N ASP A 261 3.58 -17.18 -22.14
CA ASP A 261 4.67 -16.54 -22.90
C ASP A 261 5.91 -16.22 -22.05
N ILE A 262 5.70 -15.89 -20.77
CA ILE A 262 6.79 -15.62 -19.83
C ILE A 262 7.48 -16.92 -19.43
N VAL A 263 6.72 -17.99 -19.19
CA VAL A 263 7.25 -19.32 -18.89
C VAL A 263 8.08 -19.83 -20.07
N GLU A 264 7.57 -19.78 -21.30
CA GLU A 264 8.30 -20.17 -22.51
C GLU A 264 9.64 -19.43 -22.64
N ARG A 265 9.62 -18.11 -22.41
CA ARG A 265 10.84 -17.30 -22.45
C ARG A 265 11.83 -17.67 -21.34
N LEU A 266 11.35 -17.98 -20.13
CA LEU A 266 12.21 -18.41 -19.02
C LEU A 266 12.80 -19.81 -19.25
N VAL A 267 12.06 -20.71 -19.90
CA VAL A 267 12.57 -22.02 -20.35
C VAL A 267 13.64 -21.83 -21.43
N ALA A 268 13.40 -20.96 -22.42
CA ALA A 268 14.38 -20.65 -23.45
C ALA A 268 15.66 -19.99 -22.90
N GLN A 269 15.58 -19.34 -21.75
CA GLN A 269 16.72 -18.77 -21.02
C GLN A 269 17.35 -19.75 -20.01
N GLU A 270 16.94 -21.01 -20.03
CA GLU A 270 17.37 -22.06 -19.11
C GLU A 270 17.13 -21.72 -17.63
N GLN A 271 16.22 -20.79 -17.31
CA GLN A 271 15.88 -20.39 -15.94
C GLN A 271 14.74 -21.23 -15.36
N LEU A 272 13.89 -21.80 -16.22
CA LEU A 272 12.92 -22.83 -15.88
C LEU A 272 13.25 -24.11 -16.66
N VAL A 273 12.97 -25.26 -16.05
CA VAL A 273 13.00 -26.55 -16.72
C VAL A 273 11.59 -27.12 -16.76
N ASP A 274 11.20 -27.61 -17.93
CA ASP A 274 9.99 -28.39 -18.14
C ASP A 274 10.24 -29.85 -17.69
N LEU A 275 9.41 -30.33 -16.79
CA LEU A 275 9.50 -31.67 -16.23
C LEU A 275 8.55 -32.58 -17.00
N PRO A 276 8.90 -33.87 -17.16
CA PRO A 276 8.10 -34.82 -17.95
C PRO A 276 6.73 -35.18 -17.33
N ASP A 277 6.36 -34.57 -16.22
CA ASP A 277 5.12 -34.85 -15.49
C ASP A 277 4.07 -33.77 -15.81
N PRO A 278 2.93 -34.12 -16.45
CA PRO A 278 1.89 -33.15 -16.80
C PRO A 278 1.22 -32.50 -15.58
N GLU A 279 1.32 -33.10 -14.39
CA GLU A 279 0.82 -32.51 -13.15
C GLU A 279 1.81 -31.53 -12.51
N VAL A 280 3.06 -31.49 -12.98
CA VAL A 280 4.15 -30.72 -12.39
C VAL A 280 5.05 -30.20 -13.52
N ALA A 281 4.64 -29.14 -14.22
CA ALA A 281 5.31 -28.75 -15.45
C ALA A 281 6.65 -28.02 -15.23
N TRP A 282 6.73 -26.95 -14.41
CA TRP A 282 7.94 -26.12 -14.36
C TRP A 282 8.54 -25.92 -12.97
N LYS A 283 9.87 -26.06 -12.90
CA LYS A 283 10.70 -25.69 -11.73
C LYS A 283 11.86 -24.75 -12.14
N PRO A 284 12.36 -23.90 -11.23
CA PRO A 284 13.57 -23.14 -11.47
C PRO A 284 14.80 -24.04 -11.57
N THR A 285 15.74 -23.63 -12.40
CA THR A 285 17.08 -24.23 -12.51
C THR A 285 18.09 -23.48 -11.64
N ASP A 286 19.31 -24.00 -11.52
CA ASP A 286 20.41 -23.30 -10.85
C ASP A 286 20.79 -21.98 -11.56
N ALA A 287 20.56 -21.88 -12.88
CA ALA A 287 20.83 -20.67 -13.66
C ALA A 287 19.91 -19.48 -13.29
N ALA A 288 18.76 -19.75 -12.66
CA ALA A 288 17.88 -18.70 -12.15
C ALA A 288 18.44 -17.99 -10.89
N GLY A 289 19.44 -18.56 -10.22
CA GLY A 289 19.92 -18.07 -8.93
C GLY A 289 18.85 -18.17 -7.83
N ASP A 290 18.99 -17.38 -6.76
CA ASP A 290 17.93 -17.27 -5.73
C ASP A 290 16.80 -16.36 -6.25
N PRO A 291 15.57 -16.88 -6.50
CA PRO A 291 14.47 -16.07 -7.02
C PRO A 291 14.03 -14.96 -6.07
N TYR A 292 14.40 -15.05 -4.80
CA TYR A 292 14.14 -14.05 -3.74
C TYR A 292 15.30 -13.04 -3.54
N ALA A 293 16.38 -13.12 -4.32
CA ALA A 293 17.48 -12.15 -4.24
C ALA A 293 17.00 -10.72 -4.49
N GLU A 294 17.65 -9.73 -3.87
CA GLU A 294 17.14 -8.38 -3.59
C GLU A 294 16.29 -7.73 -4.69
N TRP A 295 14.98 -7.63 -4.43
CA TRP A 295 14.15 -6.61 -5.04
C TRP A 295 12.95 -6.23 -4.15
N SER A 296 12.60 -4.94 -4.17
CA SER A 296 11.49 -4.41 -3.38
C SER A 296 10.19 -4.50 -4.16
N VAL A 297 9.13 -5.01 -3.51
CA VAL A 297 7.75 -5.01 -4.00
C VAL A 297 7.26 -3.58 -4.29
N ARG A 298 7.90 -2.58 -3.66
CA ARG A 298 7.74 -1.15 -3.94
C ARG A 298 8.99 -0.64 -4.66
N SER A 299 9.25 -1.09 -5.89
CA SER A 299 10.49 -0.85 -6.65
C SER A 299 10.93 0.62 -6.82
N SER A 300 10.18 1.60 -6.33
CA SER A 300 10.57 3.01 -6.21
C SER A 300 11.31 3.38 -4.92
N THR A 301 11.35 2.50 -3.91
CA THR A 301 12.15 2.73 -2.70
C THR A 301 13.50 2.05 -2.85
N GLY A 302 14.54 2.82 -3.15
CA GLY A 302 15.92 2.41 -2.87
C GLY A 302 16.09 2.11 -1.37
N GLY A 303 17.04 1.25 -1.01
CA GLY A 303 17.42 1.08 0.39
C GLY A 303 17.77 2.43 1.01
N ALA A 304 17.46 2.63 2.29
CA ALA A 304 17.78 3.87 2.98
C ALA A 304 19.28 4.14 2.87
N LEU A 305 19.67 5.24 2.23
CA LEU A 305 21.05 5.72 2.25
C LEU A 305 21.33 6.29 3.64
N LEU A 306 22.07 5.53 4.43
CA LEU A 306 22.57 5.95 5.74
C LEU A 306 23.78 6.86 5.52
N ALA A 307 23.55 8.16 5.37
CA ALA A 307 24.62 9.14 5.47
C ALA A 307 24.97 9.32 6.95
N ARG A 308 26.12 8.78 7.36
CA ARG A 308 26.72 9.12 8.67
C ARG A 308 27.59 10.35 8.46
N ASN A 309 27.41 11.36 9.27
CA ASN A 309 28.33 12.48 9.31
C ASN A 309 29.57 11.99 10.08
N GLU A 310 30.68 11.73 9.39
CA GLU A 310 31.97 11.55 10.05
C GLU A 310 32.46 12.94 10.49
N GLN A 311 32.07 13.33 11.70
CA GLN A 311 32.74 14.34 12.50
C GLN A 311 32.91 13.80 13.93
#